data_AF-A0AAQ4Q1J9-F1
#
_entry.id   AF-A0AAQ4Q1J9-F1
#
_cell.length_a   1.000
_cell.length_b   1.000
_cell.length_c   1.000
_cell.angle_alpha   90.00
_cell.angle_beta   90.00
_cell.angle_gamma   90.00
#
_symmetry.space_group_name_H-M   'P 1'
#
loop_
_entity.id
_entity.type
_entity.pdbx_description
1 polymer ?
#
loop_
_entity_poly.entity_id
_entity_poly.type
_entity_poly.pdbx_seq_one_letter_code
_entity_poly.pdbx_strand_id
1 'polypeptide(L)'
;MAKERAGMTEETQYMMDRIVTKEPENVPTSGDAKEMRAVVLAGFGGLNKLRVTKKPMPEPQDGEVKIRVKACGLNFLDLMVRQGTIDNPPKPPLVPGFECCGIVESVGENTTGFEIGDRVMAFVHYNAWAEIVCTQVDFVYKMPEEMSFAEAAAFSLNFVAAYMMLFEVANLREGMSVLVQSAGGGRCYLLPYLVLCGLRPHGNSLLV
;
A
#
# COMPACT_ATOMS: atom_id res chain seq x y z
N MET A 1 -23.97 -7.11 -35.13
CA MET A 1 -23.02 -6.01 -35.40
C MET A 1 -22.48 -5.50 -34.07
N ALA A 2 -21.21 -5.09 -34.07
CA ALA A 2 -20.47 -4.34 -33.04
C ALA A 2 -20.15 -5.05 -31.70
N LYS A 3 -18.95 -5.64 -31.65
CA LYS A 3 -18.10 -5.76 -30.46
C LYS A 3 -17.52 -4.38 -30.17
N GLU A 4 -17.81 -3.77 -29.03
CA GLU A 4 -17.01 -2.66 -28.50
C GLU A 4 -15.98 -3.21 -27.52
N ARG A 5 -14.73 -3.25 -27.97
CA ARG A 5 -13.56 -3.39 -27.09
C ARG A 5 -13.33 -2.04 -26.43
N ALA A 6 -13.29 -2.00 -25.11
CA ALA A 6 -12.74 -0.90 -24.36
C ALA A 6 -11.25 -0.72 -24.75
N GLY A 7 -10.98 0.28 -25.58
CA GLY A 7 -9.62 0.67 -25.94
C GLY A 7 -8.99 1.45 -24.80
N MET A 8 -7.82 1.01 -24.36
CA MET A 8 -6.92 1.81 -23.53
C MET A 8 -6.63 3.13 -24.27
N THR A 9 -6.74 4.27 -23.59
CA THR A 9 -6.40 5.56 -24.21
C THR A 9 -4.90 5.64 -24.47
N GLU A 10 -4.50 6.25 -25.59
CA GLU A 10 -3.09 6.39 -26.00
C GLU A 10 -2.24 7.08 -24.92
N GLU A 11 -2.83 7.99 -24.14
CA GLU A 11 -2.16 8.62 -22.98
C GLU A 11 -1.85 7.62 -21.85
N THR A 12 -2.75 6.67 -21.56
CA THR A 12 -2.49 5.64 -20.55
C THR A 12 -1.42 4.67 -21.03
N GLN A 13 -1.44 4.31 -22.31
CA GLN A 13 -0.45 3.43 -22.93
C GLN A 13 0.95 4.09 -22.94
N TYR A 14 1.01 5.37 -23.29
CA TYR A 14 2.24 6.18 -23.24
C TYR A 14 2.82 6.31 -21.82
N MET A 15 1.97 6.45 -20.80
CA MET A 15 2.40 6.51 -19.40
C MET A 15 2.93 5.15 -18.92
N MET A 16 2.34 4.03 -19.36
CA MET A 16 2.81 2.69 -19.03
C MET A 16 4.16 2.37 -19.70
N ASP A 17 4.34 2.73 -20.97
CA ASP A 17 5.59 2.49 -21.70
C ASP A 17 6.78 3.24 -21.09
N ARG A 18 6.55 4.44 -20.52
CA ARG A 18 7.58 5.20 -19.79
C ARG A 18 7.91 4.64 -18.41
N ILE A 19 7.01 3.87 -17.81
CA ILE A 19 7.24 3.19 -16.53
C ILE A 19 8.05 1.90 -16.77
N VAL A 20 7.78 1.18 -17.87
CA VAL A 20 8.44 -0.10 -18.19
C VAL A 20 9.86 0.06 -18.73
N THR A 21 10.18 1.19 -19.39
CA THR A 21 11.50 1.41 -20.05
C THR A 21 12.60 1.96 -19.15
N LYS A 22 12.37 2.08 -17.83
CA LYS A 22 13.38 2.60 -16.91
C LYS A 22 13.73 1.57 -15.84
N GLU A 23 14.47 0.53 -16.23
CA GLU A 23 15.28 -0.21 -15.26
C GLU A 23 16.25 0.78 -14.60
N PRO A 24 16.33 0.84 -13.26
CA PRO A 24 17.34 1.65 -12.62
C PRO A 24 18.68 0.91 -12.69
N GLU A 25 19.44 1.12 -13.77
CA GLU A 25 20.89 0.97 -13.73
C GLU A 25 21.46 2.03 -12.77
N ASN A 26 21.58 1.67 -11.49
CA ASN A 26 22.64 2.10 -10.60
C ASN A 26 22.51 1.37 -9.26
N VAL A 27 23.38 0.39 -9.04
CA VAL A 27 23.70 -0.10 -7.70
C VAL A 27 24.55 0.97 -7.01
N PRO A 28 24.09 1.62 -5.92
CA PRO A 28 24.88 2.66 -5.28
C PRO A 28 26.08 2.05 -4.56
N THR A 29 27.29 2.44 -4.99
CA THR A 29 28.54 2.22 -4.27
C THR A 29 28.55 3.01 -2.96
N SER A 30 28.64 2.30 -1.84
CA SER A 30 29.01 2.61 -0.43
C SER A 30 29.24 4.06 0.09
N GLY A 31 28.68 5.11 -0.51
CA GLY A 31 28.71 6.50 -0.04
C GLY A 31 27.34 7.08 0.38
N ASP A 32 26.25 6.38 0.07
CA ASP A 32 24.86 6.86 0.18
C ASP A 32 24.09 6.36 1.42
N ALA A 33 24.75 5.73 2.41
CA ALA A 33 24.06 5.08 3.55
C ALA A 33 23.32 6.05 4.50
N LYS A 34 23.50 7.37 4.37
CA LYS A 34 22.91 8.38 5.26
C LYS A 34 21.59 8.98 4.77
N GLU A 35 21.19 8.71 3.53
CA GLU A 35 19.97 9.25 2.94
C GLU A 35 19.19 8.16 2.20
N MET A 36 17.88 8.38 2.08
CA MET A 36 16.97 7.55 1.29
C MET A 36 16.14 8.44 0.36
N ARG A 37 15.63 7.89 -0.74
CA ARG A 37 14.65 8.57 -1.58
C ARG A 37 13.25 8.38 -0.98
N ALA A 38 12.46 9.44 -1.03
CA ALA A 38 11.05 9.42 -0.68
C ALA A 38 10.25 10.34 -1.60
N VAL A 39 8.98 10.01 -1.81
CA VAL A 39 8.03 10.88 -2.50
C VAL A 39 7.46 11.87 -1.49
N VAL A 40 7.86 13.12 -1.60
CA VAL A 40 7.37 14.22 -0.76
C VAL A 40 6.25 14.96 -1.47
N LEU A 41 5.14 15.14 -0.76
CA LEU A 41 4.09 16.08 -1.07
C LEU A 41 4.50 17.47 -0.59
N ALA A 42 4.79 18.38 -1.51
CA ALA A 42 5.23 19.74 -1.17
C ALA A 42 4.07 20.70 -0.82
N GLY A 43 2.84 20.33 -1.17
CA GLY A 43 1.62 21.09 -0.91
C GLY A 43 0.40 20.30 -1.38
N PHE A 44 -0.78 20.57 -0.83
CA PHE A 44 -2.00 19.90 -1.28
C PHE A 44 -2.32 20.21 -2.75
N GLY A 45 -2.92 19.25 -3.45
CA GLY A 45 -3.36 19.42 -4.84
C GLY A 45 -2.88 18.30 -5.76
N GLY A 46 -2.73 18.61 -7.05
CA GLY A 46 -2.41 17.67 -8.13
C GLY A 46 -1.05 16.95 -8.04
N LEU A 47 -0.77 16.07 -9.00
CA LEU A 47 0.50 15.33 -9.09
C LEU A 47 1.73 16.24 -9.23
N ASN A 48 1.54 17.45 -9.76
CA ASN A 48 2.56 18.49 -9.83
C ASN A 48 3.05 18.97 -8.45
N LYS A 49 2.48 18.50 -7.34
CA LYS A 49 2.94 18.73 -5.97
C LYS A 49 3.81 17.62 -5.39
N LEU A 50 3.92 16.47 -6.05
CA LEU A 50 4.75 15.35 -5.62
C LEU A 50 6.16 15.46 -6.21
N ARG A 51 7.19 15.23 -5.39
CA ARG A 51 8.58 15.20 -5.83
C ARG A 51 9.32 14.05 -5.16
N VAL A 52 10.17 13.35 -5.91
CA VAL A 52 11.15 12.45 -5.31
C VAL A 52 12.28 13.31 -4.74
N THR A 53 12.53 13.19 -3.44
CA THR A 53 13.57 13.94 -2.74
C THR A 53 14.40 13.00 -1.89
N LYS A 54 15.66 13.36 -1.63
CA LYS A 54 16.46 12.69 -0.60
C LYS A 54 16.00 13.14 0.79
N LYS A 55 15.89 12.20 1.72
CA LYS A 55 15.54 12.38 3.12
C LYS A 55 16.59 11.65 3.97
N PRO A 56 16.85 12.10 5.21
CA PRO A 56 17.74 11.36 6.11
C PRO A 56 17.29 9.91 6.28
N MET A 57 18.24 8.99 6.35
CA MET A 57 17.99 7.60 6.69
C MET A 57 17.39 7.54 8.11
N PRO A 58 16.18 6.99 8.30
CA PRO A 58 15.64 6.81 9.64
C PRO A 58 16.37 5.64 10.32
N GLU A 59 16.41 5.63 11.64
CA GLU A 59 16.90 4.51 12.45
C GLU A 59 15.75 3.98 13.29
N PRO A 60 15.61 2.65 13.50
CA PRO A 60 14.52 2.12 14.29
C PRO A 60 14.75 2.47 15.76
N GLN A 61 13.68 2.92 16.43
CA GLN A 61 13.67 3.11 17.87
C GLN A 61 13.39 1.80 18.61
N ASP A 62 13.36 1.86 19.94
CA ASP A 62 12.92 0.75 20.78
C ASP A 62 11.55 0.21 20.33
N GLY A 63 11.44 -1.11 20.15
CA GLY A 63 10.23 -1.78 19.64
C GLY A 63 9.94 -1.58 18.15
N GLU A 64 10.82 -0.95 17.37
CA GLU A 64 10.63 -0.74 15.94
C GLU A 64 11.49 -1.66 15.06
N VAL A 65 10.99 -1.91 13.85
CA VAL A 65 11.78 -2.51 12.77
C VAL A 65 12.01 -1.49 11.67
N LYS A 66 13.21 -1.54 11.08
CA LYS A 66 13.55 -0.84 9.83
C LYS A 66 13.29 -1.77 8.66
N ILE A 67 12.43 -1.36 7.75
CA ILE A 67 12.01 -2.14 6.59
C ILE A 67 12.55 -1.49 5.32
N ARG A 68 13.30 -2.27 4.53
CA ARG A 68 13.61 -1.95 3.14
C ARG A 68 12.40 -2.21 2.28
N VAL A 69 11.72 -1.13 1.90
CA VAL A 69 10.48 -1.19 1.13
C VAL A 69 10.77 -1.77 -0.26
N LYS A 70 10.00 -2.80 -0.62
CA LYS A 70 10.02 -3.42 -1.95
C LYS A 70 8.81 -3.01 -2.78
N ALA A 71 7.65 -2.84 -2.14
CA ALA A 71 6.48 -2.24 -2.72
C ALA A 71 5.64 -1.54 -1.64
N CYS A 72 4.82 -0.58 -2.04
CA CYS A 72 3.84 0.06 -1.17
C CYS A 72 2.50 0.15 -1.89
N GLY A 73 1.43 0.10 -1.11
CA GLY A 73 0.07 0.20 -1.63
C GLY A 73 -0.31 1.65 -1.91
N LEU A 74 -1.15 1.84 -2.92
CA LEU A 74 -1.79 3.11 -3.23
C LEU A 74 -3.28 2.99 -2.96
N ASN A 75 -3.74 3.69 -1.93
CA ASN A 75 -5.11 3.63 -1.46
C ASN A 75 -5.84 4.94 -1.74
N PHE A 76 -7.17 4.88 -1.66
CA PHE A 76 -7.99 6.09 -1.79
C PHE A 76 -7.66 7.13 -0.71
N LEU A 77 -7.28 6.68 0.49
CA LEU A 77 -6.83 7.54 1.58
C LEU A 77 -5.61 8.39 1.18
N ASP A 78 -4.65 7.83 0.44
CA ASP A 78 -3.49 8.58 -0.04
C ASP A 78 -3.88 9.71 -0.99
N LEU A 79 -4.91 9.48 -1.81
CA LEU A 79 -5.46 10.52 -2.69
C LEU A 79 -6.12 11.63 -1.88
N MET A 80 -6.88 11.29 -0.83
CA MET A 80 -7.52 12.27 0.05
C MET A 80 -6.48 13.10 0.82
N VAL A 81 -5.43 12.45 1.36
CA VAL A 81 -4.28 13.13 1.99
C VAL A 81 -3.64 14.10 1.01
N ARG A 82 -3.35 13.64 -0.21
CA ARG A 82 -2.71 14.47 -1.24
C ARG A 82 -3.55 15.71 -1.58
N GLN A 83 -4.88 15.58 -1.59
CA GLN A 83 -5.79 16.69 -1.83
C GLN A 83 -6.07 17.55 -0.59
N GLY A 84 -5.66 17.10 0.60
CA GLY A 84 -5.95 17.78 1.87
C GLY A 84 -7.41 17.68 2.30
N THR A 85 -8.13 16.64 1.87
CA THR A 85 -9.57 16.45 2.11
C THR A 85 -9.90 15.47 3.22
N ILE A 86 -8.89 15.03 3.98
CA ILE A 86 -9.12 14.31 5.25
C ILE A 86 -9.32 15.32 6.37
N ASP A 87 -9.84 14.86 7.51
CA ASP A 87 -9.93 15.70 8.70
C ASP A 87 -8.52 15.94 9.26
N ASN A 88 -8.18 17.22 9.46
CA ASN A 88 -6.93 17.69 10.06
C ASN A 88 -5.65 17.02 9.49
N PRO A 89 -5.40 17.12 8.16
CA PRO A 89 -4.22 16.51 7.56
C PRO A 89 -2.93 17.13 8.09
N PRO A 90 -1.83 16.37 8.22
CA PRO A 90 -0.53 16.95 8.49
C PRO A 90 -0.19 17.98 7.42
N LYS A 91 0.38 19.11 7.83
CA LYS A 91 0.75 20.17 6.89
C LYS A 91 1.92 19.70 6.01
N PRO A 92 1.85 19.86 4.68
CA PRO A 92 2.99 19.66 3.81
C PRO A 92 4.15 20.60 4.20
N PRO A 93 5.43 20.20 3.99
CA PRO A 93 5.84 19.00 3.28
C PRO A 93 5.76 17.71 4.11
N LEU A 94 5.26 16.63 3.51
CA LEU A 94 5.16 15.30 4.15
C LEU A 94 5.40 14.17 3.14
N VAL A 95 5.76 12.97 3.63
CA VAL A 95 5.84 11.75 2.81
C VAL A 95 4.55 10.93 3.01
N PRO A 96 3.69 10.77 1.99
CA PRO A 96 2.45 10.00 2.12
C PRO A 96 2.69 8.48 2.22
N GLY A 97 1.60 7.70 2.26
CA GLY A 97 1.62 6.25 2.28
C GLY A 97 1.30 5.66 3.66
N PHE A 98 0.37 4.71 3.70
CA PHE A 98 -0.12 4.07 4.93
C PHE A 98 0.23 2.58 5.04
N GLU A 99 0.82 2.01 4.00
CA GLU A 99 1.23 0.60 4.00
C GLU A 99 2.45 0.38 3.13
N CYS A 100 3.25 -0.60 3.50
CA CYS A 100 4.35 -1.10 2.67
C CYS A 100 4.60 -2.58 2.92
N CYS A 101 5.34 -3.20 2.02
CA CYS A 101 5.91 -4.53 2.23
C CYS A 101 7.38 -4.53 1.79
N GLY A 102 8.17 -5.37 2.43
CA GLY A 102 9.61 -5.34 2.26
C GLY A 102 10.34 -6.35 3.09
N ILE A 103 11.61 -6.06 3.32
CA ILE A 103 12.53 -6.92 4.07
C ILE A 103 13.01 -6.15 5.30
N VAL A 104 13.00 -6.79 6.46
CA VAL A 104 13.58 -6.22 7.68
C VAL A 104 15.09 -6.06 7.49
N GLU A 105 15.58 -4.82 7.56
CA GLU A 105 17.00 -4.47 7.38
C GLU A 105 17.71 -4.33 8.73
N SER A 106 17.02 -3.83 9.76
CA SER A 106 17.52 -3.77 11.13
C SER A 106 16.35 -3.73 12.11
N VAL A 107 16.62 -4.04 13.38
CA VAL A 107 15.65 -3.99 14.48
C VAL A 107 16.17 -3.06 15.56
N GLY A 108 15.26 -2.36 16.24
CA GLY A 108 15.58 -1.56 17.40
C GLY A 108 15.79 -2.41 18.64
N GLU A 109 16.12 -1.75 19.75
CA GLU A 109 16.18 -2.41 21.06
C GLU A 109 14.81 -3.00 21.42
N ASN A 110 14.82 -4.02 22.30
CA ASN A 110 13.65 -4.76 22.80
C ASN A 110 12.63 -5.24 21.74
N THR A 111 13.06 -5.34 20.49
CA THR A 111 12.25 -5.83 19.38
C THR A 111 12.20 -7.35 19.42
N THR A 112 10.99 -7.92 19.44
CA THR A 112 10.77 -9.38 19.50
C THR A 112 9.89 -9.86 18.34
N GLY A 113 10.03 -11.13 17.94
CA GLY A 113 9.21 -11.75 16.90
C GLY A 113 9.64 -11.50 15.45
N PHE A 114 10.60 -10.61 15.22
CA PHE A 114 11.13 -10.27 13.90
C PHE A 114 12.65 -10.31 13.87
N GLU A 115 13.19 -10.77 12.74
CA GLU A 115 14.63 -10.89 12.51
C GLU A 115 15.02 -10.18 11.21
N ILE A 116 16.29 -9.78 11.09
CA ILE A 116 16.83 -9.22 9.85
C ILE A 116 16.71 -10.26 8.73
N GLY A 117 16.18 -9.83 7.58
CA GLY A 117 15.89 -10.70 6.44
C GLY A 117 14.42 -11.18 6.38
N ASP A 118 13.64 -11.01 7.45
CA ASP A 118 12.21 -11.34 7.43
C ASP A 118 11.49 -10.55 6.33
N ARG A 119 10.64 -11.26 5.58
CA ARG A 119 9.71 -10.67 4.61
C ARG A 119 8.46 -10.24 5.35
N VAL A 120 8.10 -8.95 5.25
CA VAL A 120 7.04 -8.37 6.07
C VAL A 120 6.10 -7.48 5.27
N MET A 121 4.86 -7.39 5.77
CA MET A 121 3.87 -6.37 5.45
C MET A 121 3.74 -5.45 6.67
N ALA A 122 3.56 -4.16 6.47
CA ALA A 122 3.44 -3.20 7.56
C ALA A 122 2.39 -2.13 7.29
N PHE A 123 1.58 -1.85 8.31
CA PHE A 123 0.77 -0.64 8.36
C PHE A 123 1.56 0.48 9.03
N VAL A 124 1.48 1.68 8.48
CA VAL A 124 2.22 2.82 9.01
C VAL A 124 1.39 4.09 9.00
N HIS A 125 1.74 4.99 9.91
CA HIS A 125 1.15 6.31 9.96
C HIS A 125 2.02 7.29 9.17
N TYR A 126 1.82 7.32 7.84
CA TYR A 126 2.64 8.04 6.85
C TYR A 126 4.03 7.42 6.59
N ASN A 127 4.76 8.02 5.65
CA ASN A 127 6.13 7.67 5.24
C ASN A 127 6.29 6.40 4.39
N ALA A 128 5.21 5.71 4.02
CA ALA A 128 5.34 4.46 3.24
C ALA A 128 5.78 4.68 1.78
N TRP A 129 5.67 5.90 1.25
CA TRP A 129 6.20 6.26 -0.07
C TRP A 129 7.69 6.62 0.01
N ALA A 130 8.48 5.75 0.63
CA ALA A 130 9.91 5.89 0.83
C ALA A 130 10.62 4.55 0.61
N GLU A 131 11.94 4.58 0.43
CA GLU A 131 12.74 3.36 0.31
C GLU A 131 12.95 2.64 1.64
N ILE A 132 12.89 3.36 2.76
CA ILE A 132 12.98 2.84 4.12
C ILE A 132 11.84 3.37 4.96
N VAL A 133 11.31 2.49 5.80
CA VAL A 133 10.30 2.80 6.81
C VAL A 133 10.73 2.21 8.14
N CYS A 134 10.67 2.99 9.22
CA CYS A 134 10.72 2.48 10.59
C CYS A 134 9.31 2.49 11.18
N THR A 135 8.90 1.40 11.81
CA THR A 135 7.58 1.31 12.46
C THR A 135 7.59 0.29 13.60
N GLN A 136 6.67 0.48 14.54
CA GLN A 136 6.47 -0.40 15.69
C GLN A 136 6.06 -1.81 15.24
N VAL A 137 6.60 -2.83 15.91
CA VAL A 137 6.33 -4.25 15.61
C VAL A 137 4.85 -4.61 15.62
N ASP A 138 4.03 -3.92 16.41
CA ASP A 138 2.58 -4.15 16.52
C ASP A 138 1.84 -3.93 15.20
N PHE A 139 2.44 -3.20 14.25
CA PHE A 139 1.87 -2.95 12.93
C PHE A 139 2.54 -3.75 11.82
N VAL A 140 3.39 -4.72 12.18
CA VAL A 140 4.17 -5.52 11.23
C VAL A 140 3.70 -6.96 11.27
N TYR A 141 3.61 -7.57 10.09
CA TYR A 141 3.12 -8.92 9.91
C TYR A 141 4.06 -9.68 8.98
N LYS A 142 4.36 -10.94 9.31
CA LYS A 142 5.15 -11.80 8.44
C LYS A 142 4.39 -12.07 7.15
N MET A 143 5.10 -11.99 6.03
CA MET A 143 4.56 -12.24 4.71
C MET A 143 4.67 -13.73 4.38
N PRO A 144 3.61 -14.39 3.86
CA PRO A 144 3.71 -15.76 3.38
C PRO A 144 4.80 -15.92 2.32
N GLU A 145 5.47 -17.08 2.29
CA GLU A 145 6.63 -17.30 1.43
C GLU A 145 6.27 -17.25 -0.07
N GLU A 146 5.07 -17.74 -0.41
CA GLU A 146 4.58 -17.81 -1.78
C GLU A 146 4.05 -16.46 -2.30
N MET A 147 3.77 -15.50 -1.41
CA MET A 147 3.21 -14.20 -1.77
C MET A 147 4.30 -13.26 -2.28
N SER A 148 4.16 -12.71 -3.48
CA SER A 148 5.07 -11.68 -4.00
C SER A 148 4.88 -10.34 -3.28
N PHE A 149 5.90 -9.47 -3.33
CA PHE A 149 5.78 -8.12 -2.74
C PHE A 149 4.66 -7.29 -3.40
N ALA A 150 4.45 -7.43 -4.71
CA ALA A 150 3.38 -6.74 -5.41
C ALA A 150 1.99 -7.19 -4.93
N GLU A 151 1.78 -8.50 -4.74
CA GLU A 151 0.54 -9.05 -4.19
C GLU A 151 0.32 -8.57 -2.76
N ALA A 152 1.35 -8.59 -1.92
CA ALA A 152 1.28 -8.14 -0.54
C ALA A 152 0.91 -6.66 -0.40
N ALA A 153 1.51 -5.80 -1.24
CA ALA A 153 1.18 -4.37 -1.29
C ALA A 153 -0.24 -4.10 -1.81
N ALA A 154 -0.78 -4.96 -2.66
CA ALA A 154 -2.16 -4.85 -3.13
C ALA A 154 -3.18 -5.39 -2.11
N PHE A 155 -2.76 -6.38 -1.31
CA PHE A 155 -3.59 -7.12 -0.36
C PHE A 155 -3.82 -6.38 0.97
N SER A 156 -2.75 -5.89 1.60
CA SER A 156 -2.71 -5.60 3.04
C SER A 156 -3.85 -4.70 3.56
N LEU A 157 -3.90 -3.42 3.20
CA LEU A 157 -4.90 -2.47 3.71
C LEU A 157 -6.29 -2.73 3.16
N ASN A 158 -6.37 -3.14 1.89
CA ASN A 158 -7.65 -3.46 1.25
C ASN A 158 -8.35 -4.65 1.92
N PHE A 159 -7.60 -5.70 2.24
CA PHE A 159 -8.12 -6.88 2.92
C PHE A 159 -8.59 -6.54 4.33
N VAL A 160 -7.76 -5.87 5.13
CA VAL A 160 -8.11 -5.50 6.52
C VAL A 160 -9.35 -4.60 6.54
N ALA A 161 -9.41 -3.59 5.66
CA ALA A 161 -10.58 -2.72 5.56
C ALA A 161 -11.86 -3.50 5.21
N ALA A 162 -11.79 -4.41 4.24
CA ALA A 162 -12.92 -5.25 3.86
C ALA A 162 -13.35 -6.20 4.99
N TYR A 163 -12.39 -6.84 5.67
CA TYR A 163 -12.64 -7.71 6.80
C TYR A 163 -13.36 -6.98 7.93
N MET A 164 -12.84 -5.82 8.34
CA MET A 164 -13.44 -4.99 9.39
C MET A 164 -14.88 -4.58 9.05
N MET A 165 -15.13 -4.13 7.82
CA MET A 165 -16.47 -3.73 7.41
C MET A 165 -17.46 -4.89 7.44
N LEU A 166 -17.05 -6.08 7.00
CA LEU A 166 -17.94 -7.22 6.85
C LEU A 166 -18.19 -7.94 8.18
N PHE A 167 -17.14 -8.20 8.96
CA PHE A 167 -17.25 -9.05 10.13
C PHE A 167 -17.38 -8.28 11.44
N GLU A 168 -16.67 -7.16 11.60
CA GLU A 168 -16.73 -6.39 12.85
C GLU A 168 -17.87 -5.38 12.83
N VAL A 169 -18.09 -4.69 11.71
CA VAL A 169 -19.13 -3.64 11.60
C VAL A 169 -20.47 -4.23 11.16
N ALA A 170 -20.52 -4.91 10.00
CA ALA A 170 -21.75 -5.47 9.47
C ALA A 170 -22.16 -6.80 10.13
N ASN A 171 -21.25 -7.40 10.91
CA ASN A 171 -21.50 -8.65 11.63
C ASN A 171 -22.02 -9.78 10.73
N LEU A 172 -21.42 -9.93 9.55
CA LEU A 172 -21.86 -10.87 8.53
C LEU A 172 -21.74 -12.32 9.03
N ARG A 173 -22.83 -13.09 8.88
CA ARG A 173 -22.94 -14.49 9.32
C ARG A 173 -23.34 -15.40 8.16
N GLU A 174 -23.07 -16.69 8.33
CA GLU A 174 -23.47 -17.73 7.37
C GLU A 174 -24.95 -17.62 7.00
N GLY A 175 -25.25 -17.86 5.72
CA GLY A 175 -26.61 -17.75 5.17
C GLY A 175 -27.05 -16.33 4.82
N MET A 176 -26.32 -15.28 5.24
CA MET A 176 -26.60 -13.91 4.85
C MET A 176 -26.12 -13.61 3.41
N SER A 177 -26.74 -12.62 2.79
CA SER A 177 -26.35 -12.11 1.47
C SER A 177 -25.71 -10.74 1.61
N VAL A 178 -24.71 -10.45 0.78
CA VAL A 178 -24.01 -9.16 0.78
C VAL A 178 -23.97 -8.61 -0.65
N LEU A 179 -24.30 -7.33 -0.79
CA LEU A 179 -24.17 -6.59 -2.04
C LEU A 179 -22.79 -5.93 -2.06
N VAL A 180 -21.92 -6.36 -2.99
CA VAL A 180 -20.59 -5.77 -3.16
C VAL A 180 -20.64 -4.76 -4.31
N GLN A 181 -20.59 -3.48 -3.95
CA GLN A 181 -20.50 -2.39 -4.90
C GLN A 181 -19.08 -2.27 -5.44
N SER A 182 -18.95 -1.87 -6.72
CA SER A 182 -17.65 -1.70 -7.38
C SER A 182 -16.77 -2.96 -7.30
N ALA A 183 -17.35 -4.14 -7.62
CA ALA A 183 -16.68 -5.45 -7.52
C ALA A 183 -15.33 -5.58 -8.25
N GLY A 184 -15.03 -4.70 -9.21
CA GLY A 184 -13.72 -4.62 -9.89
C GLY A 184 -12.67 -3.74 -9.19
N GLY A 185 -12.98 -3.16 -8.02
CA GLY A 185 -12.07 -2.30 -7.27
C GLY A 185 -11.18 -3.07 -6.29
N GLY A 186 -10.09 -2.44 -5.83
CA GLY A 186 -9.12 -3.07 -4.92
C GLY A 186 -9.68 -3.56 -3.58
N ARG A 187 -10.83 -3.06 -3.11
CA ARG A 187 -11.45 -3.52 -1.85
C ARG A 187 -12.13 -4.89 -1.94
N CYS A 188 -12.11 -5.53 -3.10
CA CYS A 188 -12.87 -6.75 -3.39
C CYS A 188 -12.08 -8.05 -3.16
N TYR A 189 -10.88 -8.00 -2.58
CA TYR A 189 -10.07 -9.20 -2.31
C TYR A 189 -10.74 -10.23 -1.39
N LEU A 190 -11.76 -9.85 -0.61
CA LEU A 190 -12.51 -10.80 0.22
C LEU A 190 -13.57 -11.61 -0.54
N LEU A 191 -13.89 -11.29 -1.81
CA LEU A 191 -14.92 -12.02 -2.56
C LEU A 191 -14.68 -13.54 -2.63
N PRO A 192 -13.46 -14.03 -2.95
CA PRO A 192 -13.18 -15.47 -2.92
C PRO A 192 -13.38 -16.08 -1.53
N TYR A 193 -13.00 -15.37 -0.47
CA TYR A 193 -13.17 -15.82 0.92
C TYR A 193 -14.65 -15.90 1.32
N LEU A 194 -15.47 -14.92 0.93
CA LEU A 194 -16.92 -14.94 1.17
C LEU A 194 -17.59 -16.15 0.52
N VAL A 195 -17.20 -16.52 -0.71
CA VAL A 195 -17.70 -17.71 -1.39
C VAL A 195 -17.30 -18.99 -0.66
N LEU A 196 -16.07 -19.08 -0.16
CA LEU A 196 -15.59 -20.22 0.64
C LEU A 196 -16.36 -20.37 1.97
N CYS A 197 -16.77 -19.27 2.58
CA CYS A 197 -17.57 -19.26 3.82
C CYS A 197 -19.07 -19.52 3.58
N GLY A 198 -19.48 -19.97 2.38
CA GLY A 198 -20.88 -20.29 2.07
C GLY A 198 -21.79 -19.06 1.95
N LEU A 199 -21.23 -17.85 1.86
CA LEU A 199 -21.99 -16.63 1.68
C LEU A 199 -22.32 -16.42 0.20
N ARG A 200 -23.41 -15.68 -0.06
CA ARG A 200 -23.85 -15.38 -1.42
C ARG A 200 -23.55 -13.91 -1.75
N PRO A 201 -22.34 -13.60 -2.27
CA PRO A 201 -22.05 -12.26 -2.74
C PRO A 201 -22.79 -11.99 -4.06
N HIS A 202 -23.55 -10.92 -4.11
CA HIS A 202 -24.06 -10.37 -5.36
C HIS A 202 -23.16 -9.21 -5.77
N GLY A 203 -22.42 -9.38 -6.87
CA GLY A 203 -21.61 -8.32 -7.46
C GLY A 203 -22.42 -7.60 -8.53
N ASN A 204 -22.54 -6.27 -8.43
CA ASN A 204 -22.99 -5.45 -9.56
C ASN A 204 -21.79 -4.65 -10.06
N SER A 205 -21.51 -4.76 -11.35
CA SER A 205 -20.74 -3.76 -12.08
C SER A 205 -21.77 -2.79 -12.67
N LEU A 206 -21.85 -1.57 -12.12
CA LEU A 206 -22.74 -0.46 -12.50
C LEU A 206 -24.17 -0.41 -11.91
N LEU A 207 -24.64 0.86 -11.78
CA LEU A 207 -25.90 1.45 -11.28
C LEU A 207 -25.86 1.77 -9.77
N VAL A 208 -25.71 3.03 -9.30
CA VAL A 208 -25.95 4.39 -9.84
C VAL A 208 -24.81 5.31 -9.42
#